data_AF-A0A6L8NES0-F1
#
_entry.id   AF-A0A6L8NES0-F1
#
_cell.length_a   1.000
_cell.length_b   1.000
_cell.length_c   1.000
_cell.angle_alpha   90.00
_cell.angle_beta   90.00
_cell.angle_gamma   90.00
#
_symmetry.space_group_name_H-M   'P 1'
#
loop_
_entity.id
_entity.type
_entity.pdbx_description
1 polymer ?
#
loop_
_entity_poly.entity_id
_entity_poly.type
_entity_poly.pdbx_seq_one_letter_code
_entity_poly.pdbx_strand_id
1 'polypeptide(L)'
;MGELLAAYDRRLRSPDSAHPRFGTVVERIGPVTLTHYGTHCIVDHPALDASISTAQLVLQVQQCAAARVEPVEWRVFAHDTEASRLTASLEAAGFTAGWERSVLVGEVAELDFPQPQPEWGIESVRWDEAQAQQALDLSAGSGPHRVPLSVWHAMGSIPYWDVDVRVLTHRGRVAAACWLEPIRGTGFAAVGGMTASRAELLAKLPLWRFQPPGKGFLVAEADGQLRSALVGVGFRDVTMVRSHRWTPPGEPAAAPPARHSLHDAESGRIARRGEARIGFDYASGSGRYTAPVDSRRWFYGMLDRGAPAISAAEGVIERGLRACVRPGEWVYKCRPYLNGWKFDPHRVGGPGQPPWPGSAIADGEFQFLVTADARLGTFAHYAEQALVVFGDDLIERVANDLDELLGDGVWTFG
;
A
#
# COMPACT_ATOMS: atom_id res chain seq x y z
N MET A 1 -10.56 17.45 26.76
CA MET A 1 -9.29 17.51 26.00
C MET A 1 -8.36 16.35 26.35
N GLY A 2 -8.03 16.13 27.62
CA GLY A 2 -7.09 15.07 28.04
C GLY A 2 -7.49 13.64 27.65
N GLU A 3 -8.78 13.31 27.64
CA GLU A 3 -9.26 11.98 27.24
C GLU A 3 -9.06 11.68 25.74
N LEU A 4 -9.31 12.67 24.87
CA LEU A 4 -9.10 12.51 23.42
C LEU A 4 -7.62 12.42 23.06
N LEU A 5 -6.78 13.21 23.72
CA LEU A 5 -5.32 13.12 23.56
C LEU A 5 -4.81 11.74 24.02
N ALA A 6 -5.23 11.28 25.20
CA ALA A 6 -4.84 9.97 25.70
C ALA A 6 -5.34 8.81 24.79
N ALA A 7 -6.53 8.94 24.19
CA ALA A 7 -7.05 8.00 23.22
C ALA A 7 -6.25 8.00 21.92
N TYR A 8 -5.86 9.19 21.43
CA TYR A 8 -5.00 9.39 20.29
C TYR A 8 -3.63 8.72 20.50
N ASP A 9 -2.93 9.03 21.59
CA ASP A 9 -1.59 8.48 21.85
C ASP A 9 -1.63 6.96 22.00
N ARG A 10 -2.57 6.44 22.81
CA ARG A 10 -2.65 5.00 23.10
C ARG A 10 -2.95 4.17 21.86
N ARG A 11 -3.77 4.67 20.93
CA ARG A 11 -4.26 3.88 19.80
C ARG A 11 -3.53 4.16 18.49
N LEU A 12 -3.10 5.39 18.26
CA LEU A 12 -2.50 5.79 16.98
C LEU A 12 -0.98 5.88 17.03
N ARG A 13 -0.40 6.24 18.17
CA ARG A 13 1.05 6.39 18.34
C ARG A 13 1.72 5.20 19.03
N SER A 14 0.96 4.13 19.29
CA SER A 14 1.52 2.88 19.81
C SER A 14 2.45 2.22 18.77
N PRO A 15 3.59 1.63 19.17
CA PRO A 15 4.44 0.84 18.28
C PRO A 15 3.71 -0.32 17.57
N ASP A 16 2.59 -0.78 18.12
CA ASP A 16 1.75 -1.84 17.57
C ASP A 16 0.65 -1.32 16.61
N SER A 17 0.51 0.00 16.44
CA SER A 17 -0.49 0.58 15.54
C SER A 17 -0.08 0.50 14.07
N ALA A 18 1.22 0.36 13.79
CA ALA A 18 1.75 0.30 12.44
C ALA A 18 1.45 -1.07 11.82
N HIS A 19 0.52 -1.09 10.86
CA HIS A 19 0.20 -2.27 10.10
C HIS A 19 0.88 -2.18 8.73
N PRO A 20 1.69 -3.18 8.31
CA PRO A 20 2.28 -3.17 6.99
C PRO A 20 1.17 -3.14 5.95
N ARG A 21 1.24 -2.16 5.06
CA ARG A 21 0.40 -2.08 3.88
C ARG A 21 1.00 -2.95 2.79
N PHE A 22 0.19 -3.26 1.79
CA PHE A 22 0.69 -3.97 0.63
C PHE A 22 1.83 -3.17 -0.01
N GLY A 23 2.98 -3.82 -0.25
CA GLY A 23 4.16 -3.18 -0.81
C GLY A 23 4.98 -2.32 0.16
N THR A 24 4.69 -2.34 1.47
CA THR A 24 5.48 -1.62 2.48
C THR A 24 6.16 -2.56 3.47
N VAL A 25 7.22 -2.10 4.12
CA VAL A 25 7.88 -2.79 5.23
C VAL A 25 7.80 -1.94 6.47
N VAL A 26 7.62 -2.57 7.63
CA VAL A 26 7.64 -1.89 8.93
C VAL A 26 8.84 -2.41 9.70
N GLU A 27 9.79 -1.53 10.01
CA GLU A 27 10.95 -1.81 10.85
C GLU A 27 10.81 -1.13 12.22
N ARG A 28 11.31 -1.79 13.26
CA ARG A 28 11.33 -1.24 14.62
C ARG A 28 12.76 -0.89 15.02
N ILE A 29 12.95 0.34 15.46
CA ILE A 29 14.22 0.87 15.96
C ILE A 29 13.97 1.40 17.36
N GLY A 30 14.18 0.54 18.36
CA GLY A 30 13.78 0.85 19.74
C GLY A 30 12.27 1.13 19.84
N PRO A 31 11.85 2.28 20.38
CA PRO A 31 10.42 2.66 20.47
C PRO A 31 9.86 3.21 19.16
N VAL A 32 10.70 3.43 18.14
CA VAL A 32 10.34 4.08 16.89
C VAL A 32 9.93 3.04 15.86
N THR A 33 8.89 3.36 15.10
CA THR A 33 8.48 2.57 13.95
C THR A 33 8.81 3.31 12.66
N LEU A 34 9.56 2.65 11.78
CA LEU A 34 9.94 3.14 10.46
C LEU A 34 9.15 2.36 9.39
N THR A 35 8.24 3.04 8.70
CA THR A 35 7.49 2.44 7.59
C THR A 35 8.15 2.80 6.27
N HIS A 36 8.67 1.80 5.57
CA HIS A 36 9.29 1.91 4.25
C HIS A 36 8.25 1.70 3.15
N TYR A 37 8.09 2.70 2.28
CA TYR A 37 7.22 2.63 1.10
C TYR A 37 7.97 2.19 -0.18
N GLY A 38 9.29 1.97 -0.08
CA GLY A 38 10.20 1.76 -1.20
C GLY A 38 10.58 3.02 -1.96
N THR A 39 9.91 4.15 -1.70
CA THR A 39 10.16 5.46 -2.32
C THR A 39 10.55 6.52 -1.31
N HIS A 40 10.15 6.32 -0.06
CA HIS A 40 10.41 7.15 1.12
C HIS A 40 10.04 6.32 2.35
N CYS A 41 10.37 6.84 3.53
CA CYS A 41 9.96 6.25 4.79
C CYS A 41 9.37 7.29 5.74
N ILE A 42 8.39 6.86 6.53
CA ILE A 42 7.74 7.66 7.55
C ILE A 42 8.12 7.11 8.92
N VAL A 43 8.49 8.00 9.83
CA VAL A 43 8.82 7.69 11.20
C VAL A 43 7.67 8.10 12.11
N ASP A 44 7.11 7.12 12.82
CA ASP A 44 6.12 7.32 13.87
C ASP A 44 6.68 6.84 15.22
N HIS A 45 6.29 7.52 16.31
CA HIS A 45 6.77 7.18 17.64
C HIS A 45 5.74 7.51 18.75
N PRO A 46 5.72 6.73 19.84
CA PRO A 46 5.06 7.14 21.09
C PRO A 46 5.85 8.26 21.77
N ALA A 47 5.33 8.81 22.87
CA ALA A 47 6.13 9.68 23.72
C ALA A 47 7.43 8.96 24.15
N LEU A 48 8.57 9.59 23.90
CA LEU A 48 9.88 9.01 24.20
C LEU A 48 10.24 9.24 25.67
N ASP A 49 10.91 8.24 26.26
CA ASP A 49 11.43 8.35 27.62
C ASP A 49 12.76 9.12 27.66
N ALA A 50 13.01 9.83 28.76
CA ALA A 50 14.23 10.61 28.97
C ALA A 50 15.52 9.77 28.90
N SER A 51 15.46 8.47 29.26
CA SER A 51 16.60 7.54 29.18
C SER A 51 17.02 7.19 27.75
N ILE A 52 16.15 7.43 26.77
CA ILE A 52 16.40 7.08 25.37
C ILE A 52 17.31 8.13 24.73
N SER A 53 18.40 7.67 24.11
CA SER A 53 19.29 8.52 23.32
C SER A 53 18.68 8.85 21.97
N THR A 54 18.10 10.05 21.85
CA THR A 54 17.51 10.56 20.61
C THR A 54 18.54 10.63 19.48
N ALA A 55 19.79 10.99 19.78
CA ALA A 55 20.87 11.03 18.79
C ALA A 55 21.19 9.65 18.19
N GLN A 56 21.21 8.60 19.01
CA GLN A 56 21.43 7.23 18.53
C GLN A 56 20.27 6.73 17.68
N LEU A 57 19.02 7.02 18.09
CA LEU A 57 17.84 6.68 17.29
C LEU A 57 17.87 7.34 15.91
N VAL A 58 18.19 8.63 15.86
CA VAL A 58 18.27 9.38 14.60
C VAL A 58 19.34 8.78 13.68
N LEU A 59 20.51 8.43 14.21
CA LEU A 59 21.58 7.78 13.44
C LEU A 59 21.14 6.44 12.87
N GLN A 60 20.46 5.59 13.68
CA GLN A 60 19.96 4.29 13.23
C GLN A 60 18.90 4.44 12.12
N VAL A 61 17.98 5.40 12.25
CA VAL A 61 16.99 5.70 11.21
C VAL A 61 17.67 6.16 9.92
N GLN A 62 18.65 7.07 10.00
CA GLN A 62 19.41 7.52 8.82
C GLN A 62 20.14 6.35 8.14
N GLN A 63 20.73 5.43 8.91
CA GLN A 63 21.40 4.24 8.37
C GLN A 63 20.42 3.33 7.63
N CYS A 64 19.27 3.01 8.24
CA CYS A 64 18.24 2.17 7.62
C CYS A 64 17.66 2.79 6.33
N ALA A 65 17.44 4.11 6.33
CA ALA A 65 16.90 4.82 5.19
C ALA A 65 17.96 5.02 4.07
N ALA A 66 19.21 5.31 4.42
CA ALA A 66 20.32 5.42 3.46
C ALA A 66 20.58 4.11 2.71
N ALA A 67 20.47 2.96 3.39
CA ALA A 67 20.65 1.64 2.77
C ALA A 67 19.66 1.38 1.61
N ARG A 68 18.55 2.13 1.57
CA ARG A 68 17.49 2.03 0.55
C ARG A 68 17.34 3.29 -0.31
N VAL A 69 18.15 4.32 -0.06
CA VAL A 69 18.04 5.64 -0.71
C VAL A 69 16.64 6.24 -0.54
N GLU A 70 16.05 6.07 0.64
CA GLU A 70 14.69 6.53 0.93
C GLU A 70 14.72 7.85 1.73
N PRO A 71 14.09 8.93 1.24
CA PRO A 71 13.86 10.13 2.03
C PRO A 71 13.02 9.82 3.27
N VAL A 72 13.34 10.47 4.39
CA VAL A 72 12.69 10.29 5.68
C VAL A 72 11.79 11.48 5.97
N GLU A 73 10.55 11.23 6.40
CA GLU A 73 9.71 12.19 7.12
C GLU A 73 9.49 11.71 8.56
N TRP A 74 9.89 12.53 9.53
CA TRP A 74 9.74 12.27 10.96
C TRP A 74 8.81 13.29 11.61
N ARG A 75 7.72 12.82 12.21
CA ARG A 75 6.73 13.67 12.88
C ARG A 75 7.05 13.79 14.36
N VAL A 76 7.12 15.02 14.88
CA VAL A 76 7.36 15.32 16.29
C VAL A 76 6.14 16.04 16.87
N PHE A 77 5.67 15.60 18.04
CA PHE A 77 4.45 16.10 18.67
C PHE A 77 4.77 17.05 19.83
N ALA A 78 4.16 18.23 19.83
CA ALA A 78 4.53 19.31 20.75
C ALA A 78 4.21 19.02 22.23
N HIS A 79 3.27 18.12 22.51
CA HIS A 79 2.91 17.77 23.88
C HIS A 79 3.86 16.74 24.52
N ASP A 80 4.75 16.11 23.73
CA ASP A 80 5.71 15.16 24.27
C ASP A 80 6.75 15.90 25.10
N THR A 81 7.05 15.39 26.30
CA THR A 81 8.07 15.98 27.20
C THR A 81 9.44 16.09 26.52
N GLU A 82 9.78 15.10 25.69
CA GLU A 82 11.08 15.01 25.01
C GLU A 82 11.09 15.64 23.60
N ALA A 83 10.03 16.32 23.18
CA ALA A 83 9.91 16.89 21.84
C ALA A 83 11.07 17.82 21.47
N SER A 84 11.45 18.72 22.39
CA SER A 84 12.52 19.70 22.14
C SER A 84 13.89 19.02 21.97
N ARG A 85 14.17 17.97 22.77
CA ARG A 85 15.41 17.21 22.68
C ARG A 85 15.47 16.40 21.38
N LEU A 86 14.35 15.80 20.97
CA LEU A 86 14.25 15.08 19.70
C LEU A 86 14.45 16.03 18.51
N THR A 87 13.77 17.17 18.49
CA THR A 87 13.94 18.20 17.44
C THR A 87 15.39 18.64 17.31
N ALA A 88 16.06 18.98 18.42
CA ALA A 88 17.47 19.38 18.41
C ALA A 88 18.38 18.27 17.86
N SER A 89 18.07 16.99 18.17
CA SER A 89 18.84 15.85 17.65
C SER A 89 18.63 15.64 16.14
N LEU A 90 17.40 15.85 15.65
CA LEU A 90 17.06 15.79 14.23
C LEU A 90 17.79 16.89 13.44
N GLU A 91 17.72 18.13 13.93
CA GLU A 91 18.39 19.27 13.30
C GLU A 91 19.92 19.10 13.27
N ALA A 92 20.51 18.63 14.37
CA ALA A 92 21.95 18.32 14.43
C ALA A 92 22.37 17.23 13.44
N ALA A 93 21.47 16.30 13.10
CA ALA A 93 21.69 15.25 12.11
C ALA A 93 21.38 15.69 10.66
N GLY A 94 21.02 16.96 10.45
CA GLY A 94 20.74 17.53 9.13
C GLY A 94 19.31 17.34 8.64
N PHE A 95 18.36 16.99 9.51
CA PHE A 95 16.94 17.09 9.17
C PHE A 95 16.52 18.56 9.11
N THR A 96 15.66 18.90 8.15
CA THR A 96 15.05 20.23 8.02
C THR A 96 13.61 20.19 8.50
N ALA A 97 13.20 21.15 9.33
CA ALA A 97 11.81 21.32 9.70
C ALA A 97 10.94 21.57 8.46
N GLY A 98 9.81 20.86 8.38
CA GLY A 98 8.83 20.98 7.32
C GLY A 98 7.59 21.74 7.78
N TRP A 99 6.43 21.17 7.48
CA TRP A 99 5.13 21.73 7.87
C TRP A 99 4.85 21.52 9.37
N GLU A 100 4.00 22.37 9.94
CA GLU A 100 3.47 22.27 11.32
C GLU A 100 1.94 22.43 11.31
N ARG A 101 1.24 21.55 12.03
CA ARG A 101 -0.23 21.46 12.02
C ARG A 101 -0.82 21.11 13.37
N SER A 102 -2.09 21.46 13.55
CA SER A 102 -2.91 20.92 14.62
C SER A 102 -3.31 19.48 14.31
N VAL A 103 -3.16 18.61 15.30
CA VAL A 103 -3.84 17.32 15.34
C VAL A 103 -5.22 17.54 15.93
N LEU A 104 -6.23 17.23 15.13
CA LEU A 104 -7.64 17.39 15.46
C LEU A 104 -8.27 16.02 15.65
N VAL A 105 -9.07 15.85 16.70
CA VAL A 105 -9.85 14.62 16.95
C VAL A 105 -11.32 14.99 17.13
N GLY A 106 -12.20 14.24 16.48
CA GLY A 106 -13.65 14.37 16.60
C GLY A 106 -14.31 13.02 16.87
N GLU A 107 -15.24 12.99 17.81
CA GLU A 107 -16.12 11.84 18.01
C GLU A 107 -17.19 11.84 16.92
N VAL A 108 -17.28 10.75 16.16
CA VAL A 108 -18.14 10.68 14.97
C VAL A 108 -19.61 10.98 15.30
N ALA A 109 -20.08 10.60 16.49
CA ALA A 109 -21.44 10.87 16.95
C ALA A 109 -21.70 12.36 17.31
N GLU A 110 -20.64 13.13 17.56
CA GLU A 110 -20.70 14.55 17.94
C GLU A 110 -20.40 15.49 16.77
N LEU A 111 -19.93 14.97 15.63
CA LEU A 111 -19.57 15.77 14.46
C LEU A 111 -20.81 16.18 13.66
N ASP A 112 -20.95 17.48 13.41
CA ASP A 112 -22.06 18.07 12.67
C ASP A 112 -21.59 18.60 11.31
N PHE A 113 -21.59 17.70 10.32
CA PHE A 113 -21.15 18.06 8.97
C PHE A 113 -22.27 18.73 8.16
N PRO A 114 -22.02 19.91 7.57
CA PRO A 114 -22.99 20.56 6.71
C PRO A 114 -23.32 19.69 5.50
N GLN A 115 -24.60 19.65 5.13
CA GLN A 115 -25.01 18.99 3.88
C GLN A 115 -24.60 19.83 2.67
N PRO A 116 -24.15 19.22 1.57
CA PRO A 116 -23.92 19.95 0.33
C PRO A 116 -25.23 20.60 -0.14
N GLN A 117 -25.11 21.79 -0.74
CA GLN A 117 -26.24 22.43 -1.42
C GLN A 117 -26.72 21.55 -2.58
N PRO A 118 -28.02 21.60 -2.98
CA PRO A 118 -28.61 20.66 -3.94
C PRO A 118 -27.91 20.56 -5.31
N GLU A 119 -27.25 21.63 -5.75
CA GLU A 119 -26.50 21.70 -7.00
C GLU A 119 -25.09 21.07 -6.92
N TRP A 120 -24.68 20.62 -5.73
CA TRP A 120 -23.42 19.96 -5.47
C TRP A 120 -23.63 18.47 -5.24
N GLY A 121 -22.85 17.65 -5.95
CA GLY A 121 -22.79 16.21 -5.74
C GLY A 121 -21.62 15.83 -4.84
N ILE A 122 -21.80 14.83 -3.98
CA ILE A 122 -20.71 14.18 -3.24
C ILE A 122 -20.76 12.69 -3.54
N GLU A 123 -19.65 12.16 -4.02
CA GLU A 123 -19.52 10.75 -4.34
C GLU A 123 -18.12 10.23 -3.99
N SER A 124 -18.04 8.93 -3.75
CA SER A 124 -16.76 8.25 -3.57
C SER A 124 -16.33 7.64 -4.91
N VAL A 125 -15.09 7.88 -5.34
CA VAL A 125 -14.62 7.58 -6.70
C VAL A 125 -13.61 6.43 -6.74
N ARG A 126 -13.55 5.74 -7.87
CA ARG A 126 -12.52 4.72 -8.18
C ARG A 126 -11.39 5.30 -9.03
N TRP A 127 -10.21 4.69 -8.99
CA TRP A 127 -9.05 5.17 -9.75
C TRP A 127 -9.23 5.16 -11.27
N ASP A 128 -10.12 4.31 -11.81
CA ASP A 128 -10.45 4.24 -13.24
C ASP A 128 -11.45 5.33 -13.68
N GLU A 129 -11.98 6.13 -12.76
CA GLU A 129 -12.94 7.20 -13.04
C GLU A 129 -12.22 8.55 -13.26
N ALA A 130 -12.74 9.35 -14.21
CA ALA A 130 -12.13 10.64 -14.57
C ALA A 130 -12.05 11.63 -13.40
N GLN A 131 -12.98 11.54 -12.44
CA GLN A 131 -13.01 12.34 -11.22
C GLN A 131 -11.81 12.05 -10.31
N ALA A 132 -11.29 10.83 -10.29
CA ALA A 132 -10.13 10.48 -9.47
C ALA A 132 -8.85 11.16 -9.98
N GLN A 133 -8.68 11.27 -11.30
CA GLN A 133 -7.58 12.06 -11.88
C GLN A 133 -7.70 13.55 -11.51
N GLN A 134 -8.90 14.13 -11.61
CA GLN A 134 -9.13 15.51 -11.18
C GLN A 134 -8.83 15.71 -9.68
N ALA A 135 -9.17 14.72 -8.83
CA ALA A 135 -8.82 14.74 -7.42
C ALA A 135 -7.31 14.69 -7.17
N LEU A 136 -6.56 13.88 -7.95
CA LEU A 136 -5.10 13.85 -7.91
C LEU A 136 -4.48 15.20 -8.31
N ASP A 137 -4.99 15.81 -9.38
CA ASP A 137 -4.53 17.12 -9.86
C ASP A 137 -4.77 18.22 -8.80
N LEU A 138 -5.95 18.23 -8.17
CA LEU A 138 -6.25 19.13 -7.05
C LEU A 138 -5.38 18.85 -5.81
N SER A 139 -5.11 17.58 -5.51
CA SER A 139 -4.28 17.18 -4.38
C SER A 139 -2.85 17.68 -4.52
N ALA A 140 -2.28 17.63 -5.73
CA ALA A 140 -0.93 18.10 -6.02
C ALA A 140 -0.74 19.60 -5.72
N GLY A 141 -1.79 20.42 -5.88
CA GLY A 141 -1.74 21.86 -5.63
C GLY A 141 -2.19 22.31 -4.23
N SER A 142 -2.66 21.42 -3.37
CA SER A 142 -3.30 21.77 -2.09
C SER A 142 -2.57 21.25 -0.84
N GLY A 143 -1.38 20.67 -1.03
CA GLY A 143 -0.57 20.13 0.06
C GLY A 143 0.03 21.21 0.99
N PRO A 144 0.73 20.79 2.07
CA PRO A 144 1.01 19.41 2.43
C PRO A 144 -0.25 18.63 2.85
N HIS A 145 -0.19 17.30 2.88
CA HIS A 145 -1.27 16.44 3.39
C HIS A 145 -0.65 15.44 4.36
N ARG A 146 -1.42 14.91 5.32
CA ARG A 146 -0.91 13.87 6.25
C ARG A 146 -0.34 12.70 5.46
N VAL A 147 -1.10 12.21 4.48
CA VAL A 147 -0.63 11.26 3.45
C VAL A 147 -1.13 11.77 2.10
N PRO A 148 -0.26 12.25 1.19
CA PRO A 148 -0.69 12.73 -0.12
C PRO A 148 -1.49 11.69 -0.90
N LEU A 149 -2.50 12.13 -1.66
CA LEU A 149 -3.34 11.22 -2.47
C LEU A 149 -2.50 10.45 -3.51
N SER A 150 -1.43 11.07 -4.01
CA SER A 150 -0.48 10.45 -4.94
C SER A 150 0.20 9.21 -4.35
N VAL A 151 0.44 9.15 -3.03
CA VAL A 151 0.99 7.96 -2.36
C VAL A 151 0.00 6.80 -2.43
N TRP A 152 -1.28 7.06 -2.11
CA TRP A 152 -2.35 6.07 -2.19
C TRP A 152 -2.53 5.52 -3.60
N HIS A 153 -2.52 6.40 -4.58
CA HIS A 153 -2.59 6.03 -6.00
C HIS A 153 -1.36 5.26 -6.45
N ALA A 154 -0.14 5.67 -6.05
CA ALA A 154 1.10 4.99 -6.41
C ALA A 154 1.18 3.55 -5.85
N MET A 155 0.67 3.33 -4.64
CA MET A 155 0.53 1.99 -4.05
C MET A 155 -0.58 1.15 -4.69
N GLY A 156 -1.36 1.72 -5.62
CA GLY A 156 -2.52 1.05 -6.21
C GLY A 156 -3.54 0.65 -5.15
N SER A 157 -3.69 1.44 -4.10
CA SER A 157 -4.54 1.08 -2.94
C SER A 157 -5.98 0.87 -3.40
N ILE A 158 -6.70 -0.10 -2.85
CA ILE A 158 -8.05 -0.40 -3.35
C ILE A 158 -9.01 0.70 -2.86
N PRO A 159 -9.65 1.48 -3.75
CA PRO A 159 -10.67 2.44 -3.35
C PRO A 159 -11.77 1.76 -2.55
N TYR A 160 -12.31 2.46 -1.57
CA TYR A 160 -13.33 2.01 -0.61
C TYR A 160 -12.86 1.04 0.47
N TRP A 161 -11.72 0.37 0.29
CA TRP A 161 -11.18 -0.58 1.27
C TRP A 161 -9.97 0.00 2.02
N ASP A 162 -8.94 0.39 1.28
CA ASP A 162 -7.73 0.96 1.85
C ASP A 162 -7.85 2.47 2.04
N VAL A 163 -8.56 3.13 1.13
CA VAL A 163 -8.81 4.57 1.14
C VAL A 163 -10.15 4.88 0.48
N ASP A 164 -10.97 5.71 1.12
CA ASP A 164 -12.19 6.26 0.52
C ASP A 164 -11.88 7.65 -0.03
N VAL A 165 -11.79 7.77 -1.35
CA VAL A 165 -11.56 9.05 -2.04
C VAL A 165 -12.90 9.65 -2.39
N ARG A 166 -13.19 10.83 -1.88
CA ARG A 166 -14.46 11.53 -2.10
C ARG A 166 -14.23 12.82 -2.85
N VAL A 167 -15.13 13.09 -3.78
CA VAL A 167 -15.11 14.32 -4.58
C VAL A 167 -16.39 15.11 -4.34
N LEU A 168 -16.23 16.42 -4.30
CA LEU A 168 -17.31 17.39 -4.32
C LEU A 168 -17.37 17.96 -5.74
N THR A 169 -18.48 17.68 -6.43
CA THR A 169 -18.68 17.98 -7.84
C THR A 169 -19.73 19.07 -8.00
N HIS A 170 -19.45 20.06 -8.85
CA HIS A 170 -20.42 21.07 -9.26
C HIS A 170 -20.48 21.12 -10.78
N ARG A 171 -21.68 20.93 -11.35
CA ARG A 171 -21.92 20.88 -12.81
C ARG A 171 -20.97 19.91 -13.54
N GLY A 172 -20.74 18.73 -12.95
CA GLY A 172 -19.92 17.66 -13.54
C GLY A 172 -18.40 17.86 -13.44
N ARG A 173 -17.92 18.90 -12.74
CA ARG A 173 -16.48 19.13 -12.50
C ARG A 173 -16.14 18.95 -11.02
N VAL A 174 -15.03 18.29 -10.74
CA VAL A 174 -14.53 18.16 -9.37
C VAL A 174 -13.98 19.51 -8.92
N ALA A 175 -14.53 20.03 -7.83
CA ALA A 175 -14.14 21.31 -7.24
C ALA A 175 -13.29 21.13 -5.98
N ALA A 176 -13.50 20.02 -5.26
CA ALA A 176 -12.71 19.66 -4.10
C ALA A 176 -12.69 18.14 -3.90
N ALA A 177 -11.69 17.64 -3.20
CA ALA A 177 -11.59 16.23 -2.83
C ALA A 177 -11.13 16.06 -1.37
N CYS A 178 -11.49 14.94 -0.76
CA CYS A 178 -10.89 14.44 0.46
C CYS A 178 -10.61 12.94 0.34
N TRP A 179 -9.76 12.41 1.20
CA TRP A 179 -9.58 10.97 1.30
C TRP A 179 -9.46 10.52 2.74
N LEU A 180 -10.10 9.39 3.02
CA LEU A 180 -10.25 8.82 4.35
C LEU A 180 -9.57 7.46 4.42
N GLU A 181 -8.77 7.27 5.47
CA GLU A 181 -8.06 6.03 5.75
C GLU A 181 -8.65 5.37 7.01
N PRO A 182 -9.18 4.14 6.94
CA PRO A 182 -9.44 3.36 8.13
C PRO A 182 -8.13 2.90 8.78
N ILE A 183 -7.90 3.28 10.04
CA ILE A 183 -6.70 2.82 10.75
C ILE A 183 -7.01 1.45 11.36
N ARG A 184 -6.42 0.39 10.77
CA ARG A 184 -6.64 -1.01 11.16
C ARG A 184 -6.34 -1.23 12.65
N GLY A 185 -7.12 -2.09 13.30
CA GLY A 185 -6.96 -2.40 14.73
C GLY A 185 -7.38 -1.31 15.71
N THR A 186 -7.85 -0.14 15.24
CA THR A 186 -8.23 0.98 16.11
C THR A 186 -9.68 1.43 15.89
N GLY A 187 -10.21 2.25 16.80
CA GLY A 187 -11.50 2.93 16.64
C GLY A 187 -11.43 4.22 15.80
N PHE A 188 -10.32 4.47 15.10
CA PHE A 188 -10.08 5.72 14.36
C PHE A 188 -10.10 5.52 12.84
N ALA A 189 -10.57 6.54 12.13
CA ALA A 189 -10.23 6.79 10.73
C ALA A 189 -9.50 8.14 10.61
N ALA A 190 -8.53 8.24 9.71
CA ALA A 190 -7.82 9.48 9.44
C ALA A 190 -8.35 10.18 8.19
N VAL A 191 -8.50 11.49 8.27
CA VAL A 191 -8.57 12.36 7.10
C VAL A 191 -7.15 12.50 6.58
N GLY A 192 -6.83 11.79 5.50
CA GLY A 192 -5.49 11.79 4.89
C GLY A 192 -5.14 13.14 4.27
N GLY A 193 -6.15 13.87 3.79
CA GLY A 193 -6.06 15.24 3.31
C GLY A 193 -7.38 15.74 2.74
N MET A 194 -7.44 17.06 2.54
CA MET A 194 -8.56 17.77 1.91
C MET A 194 -8.00 18.85 1.00
N THR A 195 -8.52 18.97 -0.22
CA THR A 195 -8.02 19.96 -1.19
C THR A 195 -8.65 21.34 -1.00
N ALA A 196 -9.66 21.45 -0.14
CA ALA A 196 -10.33 22.69 0.21
C ALA A 196 -10.93 22.60 1.63
N SER A 197 -11.13 23.77 2.26
CA SER A 197 -11.75 23.91 3.59
C SER A 197 -13.28 23.71 3.54
N ARG A 198 -13.73 22.58 2.98
CA ARG A 198 -15.14 22.24 2.72
C ARG A 198 -15.53 21.01 3.52
N ALA A 199 -16.02 21.22 4.74
CA ALA A 199 -16.38 20.13 5.67
C ALA A 199 -17.53 19.25 5.13
N GLU A 200 -18.30 19.72 4.15
CA GLU A 200 -19.33 18.92 3.46
C GLU A 200 -18.76 17.65 2.83
N LEU A 201 -17.49 17.65 2.41
CA LEU A 201 -16.80 16.46 1.88
C LEU A 201 -16.82 15.27 2.87
N LEU A 202 -16.94 15.56 4.15
CA LEU A 202 -17.04 14.58 5.22
C LEU A 202 -18.50 14.28 5.59
N ALA A 203 -19.51 14.90 4.98
CA ALA A 203 -20.91 14.59 5.24
C ALA A 203 -21.28 13.18 4.76
N LYS A 204 -22.24 12.53 5.44
CA LYS A 204 -22.73 11.18 5.10
C LYS A 204 -21.60 10.17 4.93
N LEU A 205 -20.63 10.17 5.86
CA LEU A 205 -19.57 9.18 5.88
C LEU A 205 -20.18 7.78 5.75
N PRO A 206 -19.66 6.91 4.86
CA PRO A 206 -20.11 5.54 4.79
C PRO A 206 -19.54 4.77 5.98
N LEU A 207 -19.95 5.11 7.21
CA LEU A 207 -19.39 4.57 8.45
C LEU A 207 -19.55 3.05 8.54
N TRP A 208 -20.59 2.52 7.90
CA TRP A 208 -20.79 1.09 7.73
C TRP A 208 -19.68 0.40 6.93
N ARG A 209 -18.89 1.11 6.12
CA ARG A 209 -17.69 0.57 5.45
C ARG A 209 -16.50 0.47 6.40
N PHE A 210 -16.54 1.16 7.54
CA PHE A 210 -15.57 1.02 8.61
C PHE A 210 -16.02 -0.03 9.65
N GLN A 211 -16.29 -1.24 9.14
CA GLN A 211 -16.70 -2.48 9.84
C GLN A 211 -15.75 -2.87 11.00
N PRO A 212 -16.17 -3.77 11.93
CA PRO A 212 -15.84 -3.65 13.34
C PRO A 212 -14.35 -3.74 13.75
N PRO A 213 -13.97 -3.05 14.84
CA PRO A 213 -14.84 -2.18 15.64
C PRO A 213 -15.19 -0.90 14.88
N GLY A 214 -16.46 -0.47 14.99
CA GLY A 214 -16.94 0.74 14.34
C GLY A 214 -16.05 1.92 14.71
N LYS A 215 -15.69 2.74 13.71
CA LYS A 215 -14.82 3.89 13.94
C LYS A 215 -15.61 4.97 14.66
N GLY A 216 -15.37 5.10 15.97
CA GLY A 216 -15.98 6.12 16.80
C GLY A 216 -15.29 7.48 16.69
N PHE A 217 -14.10 7.55 16.09
CA PHE A 217 -13.30 8.77 16.04
C PHE A 217 -12.77 9.06 14.62
N LEU A 218 -12.72 10.35 14.28
CA LEU A 218 -11.94 10.87 13.17
C LEU A 218 -10.73 11.64 13.69
N VAL A 219 -9.61 11.48 13.01
CA VAL A 219 -8.40 12.29 13.23
C VAL A 219 -8.03 13.03 11.95
N ALA A 220 -7.59 14.28 12.07
CA ALA A 220 -7.09 15.08 10.96
C ALA A 220 -5.87 15.88 11.39
N GLU A 221 -4.99 16.18 10.43
CA GLU A 221 -3.89 17.14 10.61
C GLU A 221 -4.19 18.35 9.74
N ALA A 222 -4.40 19.51 10.34
CA ALA A 222 -4.84 20.71 9.63
C ALA A 222 -4.24 21.99 10.21
N ASP A 223 -4.13 22.99 9.35
CA ASP A 223 -3.73 24.36 9.69
C ASP A 223 -4.73 25.36 9.05
N GLY A 224 -4.56 26.65 9.38
CA GLY A 224 -5.26 27.76 8.72
C GLY A 224 -6.78 27.59 8.61
N GLN A 225 -7.31 27.81 7.40
CA GLN A 225 -8.74 27.74 7.12
C GLN A 225 -9.32 26.33 7.27
N LEU A 226 -8.54 25.30 6.93
CA LEU A 226 -8.99 23.91 7.04
C LEU A 226 -9.20 23.55 8.51
N ARG A 227 -8.28 23.94 9.39
CA ARG A 227 -8.43 23.77 10.83
C ARG A 227 -9.71 24.46 11.32
N SER A 228 -9.93 25.72 10.95
CA SER A 228 -11.12 26.47 11.36
C SER A 228 -12.42 25.80 10.90
N ALA A 229 -12.45 25.26 9.67
CA ALA A 229 -13.61 24.55 9.14
C ALA A 229 -13.89 23.25 9.91
N LEU A 230 -12.84 22.47 10.23
CA LEU A 230 -12.98 21.22 10.99
C LEU A 230 -13.40 21.47 12.45
N VAL A 231 -12.83 22.48 13.10
CA VAL A 231 -13.27 22.88 14.46
C VAL A 231 -14.72 23.33 14.45
N GLY A 232 -15.16 24.05 13.41
CA GLY A 232 -16.54 24.50 13.24
C GLY A 232 -17.58 23.36 13.17
N VAL A 233 -17.16 22.15 12.80
CA VAL A 233 -18.04 20.95 12.75
C VAL A 233 -17.82 20.02 13.94
N GLY A 234 -17.08 20.45 14.97
CA GLY A 234 -16.96 19.75 16.26
C GLY A 234 -15.61 19.06 16.52
N PHE A 235 -14.63 19.15 15.62
CA PHE A 235 -13.27 18.66 15.94
C PHE A 235 -12.63 19.48 17.06
N ARG A 236 -11.77 18.83 17.85
CA ARG A 236 -11.02 19.45 18.96
C ARG A 236 -9.51 19.31 18.73
N ASP A 237 -8.77 20.39 18.94
CA ASP A 237 -7.29 20.36 18.94
C ASP A 237 -6.76 19.55 20.11
N VAL A 238 -6.05 18.45 19.83
CA VAL A 238 -5.44 17.62 20.89
C VAL A 238 -3.95 17.92 21.05
N THR A 239 -3.25 18.27 19.97
CA THR A 239 -1.83 18.67 20.01
C THR A 239 -1.39 19.36 18.71
N MET A 240 -0.13 19.77 18.62
CA MET A 240 0.54 20.18 17.39
C MET A 240 1.53 19.10 16.95
N VAL A 241 1.68 18.92 15.64
CA VAL A 241 2.67 18.03 15.03
C VAL A 241 3.48 18.78 13.98
N ARG A 242 4.80 18.58 14.01
CA ARG A 242 5.75 19.16 13.06
C ARG A 242 6.52 18.06 12.34
N SER A 243 6.55 18.11 11.02
CA SER A 243 7.38 17.21 10.22
C SER A 243 8.83 17.68 10.17
N HIS A 244 9.75 16.73 10.12
CA HIS A 244 11.18 16.94 9.91
C HIS A 244 11.61 16.01 8.78
N ARG A 245 12.37 16.53 7.81
CA ARG A 245 12.70 15.80 6.59
C ARG A 245 14.19 15.67 6.41
N TRP A 246 14.63 14.51 5.93
CA TRP A 246 16.01 14.27 5.55
C TRP A 246 16.05 13.39 4.31
N THR A 247 16.96 13.68 3.39
CA THR A 247 17.11 12.92 2.14
C THR A 247 18.51 12.34 2.08
N PRO A 248 18.66 11.00 2.00
CA PRO A 248 19.97 10.39 1.80
C PRO A 248 20.54 10.75 0.42
N PRO A 249 21.87 10.70 0.22
CA PRO A 249 22.46 10.81 -1.11
C PRO A 249 21.98 9.70 -2.06
N GLY A 250 21.72 10.06 -3.31
CA GLY A 250 21.24 9.15 -4.36
C GLY A 250 19.87 9.53 -4.89
N GLU A 251 19.41 8.82 -5.93
CA GLU A 251 18.07 9.01 -6.50
C GLU A 251 17.10 7.99 -5.88
N PRO A 252 16.06 8.43 -5.14
CA PRO A 252 15.05 7.53 -4.63
C PRO A 252 14.28 6.85 -5.76
N ALA A 253 13.77 5.65 -5.51
CA ALA A 253 12.91 5.00 -6.49
C ALA A 253 11.64 5.83 -6.72
N ALA A 254 11.24 5.98 -7.99
CA ALA A 254 10.05 6.73 -8.37
C ALA A 254 8.73 6.01 -8.07
N ALA A 255 8.76 4.70 -7.80
CA ALA A 255 7.58 3.88 -7.58
C ALA A 255 7.76 2.88 -6.43
N PRO A 256 6.67 2.55 -5.70
CA PRO A 256 6.68 1.47 -4.72
C PRO A 256 7.12 0.13 -5.33
N PRO A 257 7.61 -0.83 -4.53
CA PRO A 257 8.11 -2.11 -5.01
C PRO A 257 6.97 -3.06 -5.42
N ALA A 258 5.77 -2.86 -4.86
CA ALA A 258 4.57 -3.58 -5.22
C ALA A 258 3.34 -2.68 -5.09
N ARG A 259 2.33 -2.91 -5.94
CA ARG A 259 1.01 -2.22 -5.89
C ARG A 259 -0.11 -3.11 -6.41
N HIS A 260 -1.36 -2.85 -6.02
CA HIS A 260 -2.46 -3.56 -6.67
C HIS A 260 -2.56 -3.14 -8.14
N SER A 261 -3.04 -4.07 -8.95
CA SER A 261 -3.24 -3.91 -10.39
C SER A 261 -4.73 -3.98 -10.76
N LEU A 262 -5.61 -3.98 -9.75
CA LEU A 262 -7.07 -4.01 -9.90
C LEU A 262 -7.57 -2.75 -10.62
N HIS A 263 -8.46 -2.93 -11.60
CA HIS A 263 -9.09 -1.86 -12.39
C HIS A 263 -8.15 -0.97 -13.22
N ASP A 264 -6.87 -1.35 -13.34
CA ASP A 264 -5.92 -0.70 -14.25
C ASP A 264 -6.06 -1.28 -15.67
N ALA A 265 -6.39 -0.43 -16.64
CA ALA A 265 -6.57 -0.82 -18.04
C ALA A 265 -5.31 -1.46 -18.65
N GLU A 266 -4.12 -1.04 -18.21
CA GLU A 266 -2.86 -1.68 -18.58
C GLU A 266 -2.79 -3.12 -18.09
N SER A 267 -3.08 -3.32 -16.81
CA SER A 267 -3.06 -4.62 -16.17
C SER A 267 -4.07 -5.60 -16.80
N GLY A 268 -5.24 -5.10 -17.21
CA GLY A 268 -6.21 -5.90 -17.98
C GLY A 268 -5.71 -6.29 -19.38
N ARG A 269 -4.91 -5.44 -20.05
CA ARG A 269 -4.28 -5.81 -21.34
C ARG A 269 -3.19 -6.87 -21.14
N ILE A 270 -2.43 -6.78 -20.07
CA ILE A 270 -1.37 -7.74 -19.73
C ILE A 270 -1.97 -9.09 -19.35
N ALA A 271 -3.03 -9.11 -18.55
CA ALA A 271 -3.77 -10.33 -18.23
C ALA A 271 -4.24 -11.05 -19.52
N ARG A 272 -4.90 -10.34 -20.44
CA ARG A 272 -5.31 -10.91 -21.74
C ARG A 272 -4.15 -11.40 -22.59
N ARG A 273 -2.99 -10.75 -22.51
CA ARG A 273 -1.77 -11.20 -23.21
C ARG A 273 -1.25 -12.49 -22.61
N GLY A 274 -1.26 -12.64 -21.28
CA GLY A 274 -0.94 -13.88 -20.59
C GLY A 274 -1.91 -15.02 -20.90
N GLU A 275 -3.21 -14.74 -20.90
CA GLU A 275 -4.27 -15.69 -21.32
C GLU A 275 -4.03 -16.18 -22.76
N ALA A 276 -3.82 -15.25 -23.69
CA ALA A 276 -3.53 -15.56 -25.09
C ALA A 276 -2.23 -16.37 -25.24
N ARG A 277 -1.20 -16.06 -24.45
CA ARG A 277 0.07 -16.79 -24.44
C ARG A 277 -0.12 -18.25 -24.05
N ILE A 278 -0.91 -18.51 -23.00
CA ILE A 278 -1.21 -19.87 -22.51
C ILE A 278 -2.27 -20.58 -23.37
N GLY A 279 -3.00 -19.84 -24.20
CA GLY A 279 -4.17 -20.35 -24.93
C GLY A 279 -5.32 -20.68 -23.99
N PHE A 280 -5.44 -19.94 -22.88
CA PHE A 280 -6.48 -20.12 -21.87
C PHE A 280 -7.56 -19.05 -22.03
N ASP A 281 -8.82 -19.47 -22.07
CA ASP A 281 -9.97 -18.58 -22.10
C ASP A 281 -10.78 -18.73 -20.81
N TYR A 282 -10.53 -17.81 -19.85
CA TYR A 282 -11.26 -17.80 -18.59
C TYR A 282 -12.77 -17.59 -18.81
N ALA A 283 -13.16 -16.73 -19.76
CA ALA A 283 -14.55 -16.36 -19.97
C ALA A 283 -15.40 -17.53 -20.49
N SER A 284 -14.77 -18.49 -21.18
CA SER A 284 -15.43 -19.74 -21.58
C SER A 284 -15.88 -20.60 -20.39
N GLY A 285 -15.28 -20.41 -19.20
CA GLY A 285 -15.48 -21.26 -18.03
C GLY A 285 -15.00 -22.71 -18.21
N SER A 286 -14.38 -23.05 -19.34
CA SER A 286 -14.01 -24.44 -19.67
C SER A 286 -12.78 -24.94 -18.91
N GLY A 287 -11.96 -24.04 -18.37
CA GLY A 287 -10.65 -24.35 -17.79
C GLY A 287 -9.59 -24.72 -18.84
N ARG A 288 -9.96 -24.93 -20.11
CA ARG A 288 -9.05 -25.46 -21.13
C ARG A 288 -7.94 -24.46 -21.47
N TYR A 289 -6.73 -24.99 -21.67
CA TYR A 289 -5.55 -24.27 -22.12
C TYR A 289 -4.74 -25.13 -23.11
N THR A 290 -3.86 -24.51 -23.89
CA THR A 290 -2.98 -25.21 -24.83
C THR A 290 -1.55 -25.34 -24.31
N ALA A 291 -1.12 -24.39 -23.48
CA ALA A 291 0.26 -24.15 -23.06
C ALA A 291 1.20 -23.75 -24.23
N PRO A 292 2.17 -22.85 -24.01
CA PRO A 292 3.17 -22.49 -25.02
C PRO A 292 4.07 -23.67 -25.39
N VAL A 293 4.65 -23.65 -26.60
CA VAL A 293 5.65 -24.65 -27.02
C VAL A 293 6.91 -24.60 -26.16
N ASP A 294 7.28 -23.40 -25.71
CA ASP A 294 8.37 -23.13 -24.77
C ASP A 294 7.85 -23.13 -23.33
N SER A 295 7.14 -24.19 -22.97
CA SER A 295 6.63 -24.40 -21.62
C SER A 295 6.90 -25.80 -21.10
N ARG A 296 6.97 -25.92 -19.77
CA ARG A 296 7.03 -27.18 -19.06
C ARG A 296 5.96 -27.22 -17.98
N ARG A 297 5.49 -28.43 -17.67
CA ARG A 297 4.32 -28.67 -16.79
C ARG A 297 4.69 -29.61 -15.66
N TRP A 298 4.22 -29.30 -14.45
CA TRP A 298 4.36 -30.15 -13.27
C TRP A 298 2.99 -30.39 -12.63
N PHE A 299 2.76 -31.62 -12.17
CA PHE A 299 1.55 -31.97 -11.42
C PHE A 299 1.86 -31.90 -9.92
N TYR A 300 1.10 -31.10 -9.18
CA TYR A 300 1.27 -30.96 -7.73
C TYR A 300 0.12 -31.58 -6.93
N GLY A 301 -0.83 -32.24 -7.59
CA GLY A 301 -2.02 -32.78 -6.95
C GLY A 301 -1.79 -33.96 -5.99
N MET A 302 -0.63 -34.60 -6.06
CA MET A 302 -0.23 -35.65 -5.09
C MET A 302 0.28 -35.09 -3.76
N LEU A 303 0.54 -33.78 -3.68
CA LEU A 303 1.08 -33.13 -2.50
C LEU A 303 -0.05 -32.57 -1.64
N ASP A 304 0.07 -32.74 -0.33
CA ASP A 304 -0.83 -32.09 0.62
C ASP A 304 -0.74 -30.57 0.51
N ARG A 305 -1.88 -29.92 0.77
CA ARG A 305 -1.92 -28.46 0.90
C ARG A 305 -1.05 -28.02 2.08
N GLY A 306 0.00 -27.26 1.79
CA GLY A 306 1.00 -26.84 2.76
C GLY A 306 2.21 -27.76 2.89
N ALA A 307 2.35 -28.77 2.01
CA ALA A 307 3.56 -29.57 1.95
C ALA A 307 4.80 -28.66 1.76
N PRO A 308 5.90 -28.88 2.49
CA PRO A 308 7.12 -28.10 2.34
C PRO A 308 7.64 -28.01 0.90
N ALA A 309 7.39 -29.05 0.09
CA ALA A 309 7.73 -29.08 -1.33
C ALA A 309 7.03 -27.98 -2.14
N ILE A 310 5.78 -27.62 -1.83
CA ILE A 310 5.06 -26.52 -2.51
C ILE A 310 5.74 -25.19 -2.21
N SER A 311 6.03 -24.90 -0.94
CA SER A 311 6.72 -23.66 -0.55
C SER A 311 8.15 -23.59 -1.11
N ALA A 312 8.85 -24.73 -1.17
CA ALA A 312 10.15 -24.81 -1.81
C ALA A 312 10.06 -24.52 -3.32
N ALA A 313 9.05 -25.08 -4.01
CA ALA A 313 8.82 -24.85 -5.44
C ALA A 313 8.46 -23.39 -5.73
N GLU A 314 7.66 -22.75 -4.87
CA GLU A 314 7.43 -21.30 -4.95
C GLU A 314 8.73 -20.51 -4.83
N GLY A 315 9.57 -20.84 -3.85
CA GLY A 315 10.88 -20.21 -3.69
C GLY A 315 11.80 -20.38 -4.90
N VAL A 316 11.73 -21.53 -5.60
CA VAL A 316 12.45 -21.76 -6.87
C VAL A 316 11.93 -20.81 -7.94
N ILE A 317 10.62 -20.68 -8.09
CA ILE A 317 9.98 -19.80 -9.09
C ILE A 317 10.29 -18.34 -8.81
N GLU A 318 10.24 -17.90 -7.54
CA GLU A 318 10.60 -16.54 -7.14
C GLU A 318 12.05 -16.21 -7.51
N ARG A 319 12.99 -17.12 -7.22
CA ARG A 319 14.42 -16.96 -7.60
C ARG A 319 14.60 -16.95 -9.11
N GLY A 320 13.93 -17.85 -9.83
CA GLY A 320 13.96 -17.92 -11.30
C GLY A 320 13.45 -16.64 -11.95
N LEU A 321 12.28 -16.15 -11.51
CA LEU A 321 11.70 -14.89 -11.97
C LEU A 321 12.64 -13.71 -11.69
N ARG A 322 13.18 -13.61 -10.47
CA ARG A 322 14.14 -12.55 -10.13
C ARG A 322 15.39 -12.60 -11.01
N ALA A 323 15.89 -13.78 -11.36
CA ALA A 323 17.06 -13.92 -12.24
C ALA A 323 16.77 -13.56 -13.71
N CYS A 324 15.54 -13.77 -14.19
CA CYS A 324 15.19 -13.60 -15.60
C CYS A 324 14.53 -12.25 -15.93
N VAL A 325 13.97 -11.57 -14.93
CA VAL A 325 13.31 -10.27 -15.08
C VAL A 325 14.34 -9.16 -15.01
N ARG A 326 14.29 -8.20 -15.95
CA ARG A 326 15.26 -7.10 -16.02
C ARG A 326 15.10 -6.17 -14.80
N PRO A 327 16.16 -5.54 -14.30
CA PRO A 327 16.02 -4.53 -13.24
C PRO A 327 15.01 -3.45 -13.62
N GLY A 328 14.03 -3.18 -12.73
CA GLY A 328 12.95 -2.22 -12.97
C GLY A 328 11.78 -2.73 -13.84
N GLU A 329 11.88 -3.95 -14.39
CA GLU A 329 10.76 -4.62 -15.06
C GLU A 329 9.79 -5.21 -14.03
N TRP A 330 8.49 -5.07 -14.30
CA TRP A 330 7.43 -5.51 -13.40
C TRP A 330 6.93 -6.91 -13.78
N VAL A 331 6.65 -7.72 -12.77
CA VAL A 331 5.85 -8.95 -12.89
C VAL A 331 4.43 -8.67 -12.43
N TYR A 332 3.48 -9.23 -13.16
CA TYR A 332 2.05 -9.07 -12.94
C TYR A 332 1.48 -10.40 -12.47
N LYS A 333 0.91 -10.38 -11.27
CA LYS A 333 0.06 -11.45 -10.77
C LYS A 333 -1.37 -11.18 -11.18
N CYS A 334 -1.92 -12.03 -12.04
CA CYS A 334 -3.29 -11.90 -12.54
C CYS A 334 -4.15 -13.04 -12.01
N ARG A 335 -5.21 -12.70 -11.27
CA ARG A 335 -6.33 -13.61 -10.99
C ARG A 335 -7.56 -13.02 -11.68
N PRO A 336 -7.96 -13.57 -12.83
CA PRO A 336 -9.05 -13.01 -13.60
C PRO A 336 -10.29 -12.75 -12.73
N TYR A 337 -10.82 -11.52 -12.81
CA TYR A 337 -12.03 -11.05 -12.10
C TYR A 337 -12.00 -10.95 -10.56
N LEU A 338 -10.91 -11.33 -9.89
CA LEU A 338 -10.82 -11.26 -8.42
C LEU A 338 -9.90 -10.14 -7.96
N ASN A 339 -8.60 -10.30 -8.17
CA ASN A 339 -7.58 -9.34 -7.78
C ASN A 339 -6.31 -9.52 -8.61
N GLY A 340 -5.45 -8.50 -8.55
CA GLY A 340 -4.18 -8.55 -9.21
C GLY A 340 -3.19 -7.62 -8.54
N TRP A 341 -1.92 -7.92 -8.75
CA TRP A 341 -0.81 -7.15 -8.23
C TRP A 341 0.24 -7.01 -9.30
N LYS A 342 0.98 -5.91 -9.27
CA LYS A 342 2.24 -5.79 -10.01
C LYS A 342 3.35 -5.50 -9.01
N PHE A 343 4.53 -6.07 -9.25
CA PHE A 343 5.69 -5.86 -8.40
C PHE A 343 7.01 -5.98 -9.16
N ASP A 344 8.06 -5.37 -8.61
CA ASP A 344 9.45 -5.54 -9.05
C ASP A 344 10.08 -6.72 -8.29
N PRO A 345 10.41 -7.85 -8.94
CA PRO A 345 10.98 -9.04 -8.29
C PRO A 345 12.28 -8.79 -7.54
N HIS A 346 13.03 -7.73 -7.88
CA HIS A 346 14.29 -7.37 -7.23
C HIS A 346 14.08 -6.62 -5.92
N ARG A 347 12.86 -6.15 -5.66
CA ARG A 347 12.52 -5.29 -4.52
C ARG A 347 11.47 -5.92 -3.59
N VAL A 348 11.16 -7.20 -3.76
CA VAL A 348 10.23 -7.97 -2.91
C VAL A 348 10.78 -9.35 -2.55
N GLY A 349 10.33 -9.90 -1.42
CA GLY A 349 10.64 -11.25 -0.95
C GLY A 349 12.05 -11.43 -0.36
N GLY A 350 12.89 -10.39 -0.36
CA GLY A 350 14.19 -10.38 0.30
C GLY A 350 14.16 -9.89 1.76
N PRO A 351 15.26 -10.07 2.51
CA PRO A 351 15.40 -9.48 3.85
C PRO A 351 15.18 -7.96 3.83
N GLY A 352 14.32 -7.47 4.73
CA GLY A 352 13.99 -6.04 4.80
C GLY A 352 13.23 -5.49 3.59
N GLN A 353 12.67 -6.37 2.75
CA GLN A 353 11.80 -6.02 1.62
C GLN A 353 10.35 -6.45 1.92
N PRO A 354 9.35 -5.85 1.24
CA PRO A 354 7.98 -6.31 1.42
C PRO A 354 7.83 -7.75 0.94
N PRO A 355 6.84 -8.49 1.48
CA PRO A 355 6.58 -9.86 1.07
C PRO A 355 6.38 -9.99 -0.43
N TRP A 356 6.80 -11.13 -1.00
CA TRP A 356 6.50 -11.45 -2.39
C TRP A 356 4.99 -11.47 -2.62
N PRO A 357 4.47 -10.73 -3.62
CA PRO A 357 3.03 -10.69 -3.83
C PRO A 357 2.46 -11.98 -4.41
N GLY A 358 1.87 -12.78 -3.53
CA GLY A 358 1.10 -13.94 -3.92
C GLY A 358 1.91 -15.20 -4.12
N SER A 359 1.28 -16.20 -4.73
CA SER A 359 1.91 -17.48 -5.03
C SER A 359 2.17 -17.63 -6.53
N ALA A 360 3.01 -18.60 -6.89
CA ALA A 360 3.05 -19.13 -8.25
C ALA A 360 2.10 -20.32 -8.42
N ILE A 361 1.90 -21.10 -7.35
CA ILE A 361 1.02 -22.26 -7.28
C ILE A 361 -0.26 -21.83 -6.55
N ALA A 362 -1.42 -21.96 -7.21
CA ALA A 362 -2.69 -21.49 -6.68
C ALA A 362 -3.51 -22.62 -6.03
N ASP A 363 -4.17 -22.29 -4.93
CA ASP A 363 -5.20 -23.12 -4.31
C ASP A 363 -6.58 -22.52 -4.64
N GLY A 364 -7.40 -23.27 -5.36
CA GLY A 364 -8.80 -22.94 -5.61
C GLY A 364 -9.10 -21.91 -6.71
N GLU A 365 -8.10 -21.37 -7.42
CA GLU A 365 -8.32 -20.38 -8.49
C GLU A 365 -7.26 -20.43 -9.59
N PHE A 366 -7.62 -19.96 -10.79
CA PHE A 366 -6.66 -19.77 -11.89
C PHE A 366 -5.78 -18.56 -11.62
N GLN A 367 -4.48 -18.73 -11.81
CA GLN A 367 -3.51 -17.68 -11.48
C GLN A 367 -2.37 -17.63 -12.47
N PHE A 368 -1.98 -16.42 -12.83
CA PHE A 368 -0.83 -16.14 -13.68
C PHE A 368 0.19 -15.30 -12.92
N LEU A 369 1.46 -15.60 -13.13
CA LEU A 369 2.55 -14.63 -12.98
C LEU A 369 3.09 -14.36 -14.38
N VAL A 370 3.18 -13.11 -14.81
CA VAL A 370 3.57 -12.81 -16.19
C VAL A 370 4.31 -11.49 -16.30
N THR A 371 5.35 -11.41 -17.13
CA THR A 371 5.96 -10.12 -17.51
C THR A 371 4.98 -9.31 -18.37
N ALA A 372 5.19 -8.00 -18.47
CA ALA A 372 4.30 -7.15 -19.26
C ALA A 372 4.14 -7.66 -20.71
N ASP A 373 5.22 -8.11 -21.34
CA ASP A 373 5.24 -8.64 -22.71
C ASP A 373 4.83 -10.12 -22.83
N ALA A 374 4.54 -10.80 -21.71
CA ALA A 374 4.24 -12.22 -21.63
C ALA A 374 5.32 -13.14 -22.23
N ARG A 375 6.59 -12.70 -22.25
CA ARG A 375 7.71 -13.55 -22.68
C ARG A 375 7.93 -14.74 -21.75
N LEU A 376 7.77 -14.53 -20.44
CA LEU A 376 7.96 -15.56 -19.42
C LEU A 376 6.94 -15.43 -18.29
N GLY A 377 6.77 -16.52 -17.54
CA GLY A 377 5.85 -16.53 -16.42
C GLY A 377 5.40 -17.93 -15.99
N THR A 378 4.34 -17.95 -15.19
CA THR A 378 3.68 -19.17 -14.75
C THR A 378 2.17 -19.10 -14.93
N PHE A 379 1.55 -20.26 -15.06
CA PHE A 379 0.10 -20.46 -14.98
C PHE A 379 -0.20 -21.65 -14.06
N ALA A 380 -0.93 -21.40 -12.97
CA ALA A 380 -1.42 -22.45 -12.09
C ALA A 380 -2.88 -22.75 -12.41
N HIS A 381 -3.11 -24.01 -12.78
CA HIS A 381 -4.42 -24.55 -13.08
C HIS A 381 -4.94 -25.35 -11.87
N TYR A 382 -5.74 -24.72 -11.01
CA TYR A 382 -6.13 -25.32 -9.73
C TYR A 382 -6.91 -26.64 -9.86
N ALA A 383 -7.76 -26.81 -10.89
CA ALA A 383 -8.59 -28.00 -11.03
C ALA A 383 -7.80 -29.23 -11.50
N GLU A 384 -6.93 -29.08 -12.51
CA GLU A 384 -5.92 -30.07 -12.91
C GLU A 384 -4.74 -30.18 -11.93
N GLN A 385 -4.64 -29.29 -10.93
CA GLN A 385 -3.50 -29.19 -10.00
C GLN A 385 -2.15 -29.19 -10.76
N ALA A 386 -2.10 -28.40 -11.84
CA ALA A 386 -0.96 -28.32 -12.74
C ALA A 386 -0.32 -26.93 -12.70
N LEU A 387 1.00 -26.90 -12.64
CA LEU A 387 1.81 -25.70 -12.79
C LEU A 387 2.44 -25.72 -14.19
N VAL A 388 2.16 -24.70 -14.99
CA VAL A 388 2.83 -24.43 -16.26
C VAL A 388 3.84 -23.32 -16.03
N VAL A 389 5.09 -23.53 -16.42
CA VAL A 389 6.13 -22.49 -16.49
C VAL A 389 6.48 -22.29 -17.96
N PHE A 390 6.57 -21.04 -18.41
CA PHE A 390 6.88 -20.72 -19.81
C PHE A 390 7.98 -19.66 -19.95
N GLY A 391 8.64 -19.68 -21.11
CA GLY A 391 9.81 -18.88 -21.44
C GLY A 391 11.11 -19.63 -21.15
N ASP A 392 11.91 -19.86 -22.18
CA ASP A 392 13.13 -20.70 -22.14
C ASP A 392 14.08 -20.31 -21.00
N ASP A 393 14.35 -19.01 -20.85
CA ASP A 393 15.22 -18.49 -19.78
C ASP A 393 14.73 -18.89 -18.38
N LEU A 394 13.41 -18.84 -18.15
CA LEU A 394 12.83 -19.18 -16.85
C LEU A 394 12.90 -20.69 -16.63
N ILE A 395 12.58 -21.48 -17.66
CA ILE A 395 12.62 -22.95 -17.60
C ILE A 395 14.03 -23.43 -17.29
N GLU A 396 15.05 -22.90 -17.97
CA GLU A 396 16.46 -23.26 -17.72
C GLU A 396 16.84 -23.04 -16.26
N ARG A 397 16.26 -22.04 -15.59
CA ARG A 397 16.55 -21.72 -14.18
C ARG A 397 15.81 -22.59 -13.17
N VAL A 398 14.62 -23.08 -13.49
CA VAL A 398 13.74 -23.73 -12.50
C VAL A 398 13.54 -25.21 -12.72
N ALA A 399 13.80 -25.72 -13.93
CA ALA A 399 13.37 -27.05 -14.34
C ALA A 399 13.90 -28.17 -13.44
N ASN A 400 15.21 -28.19 -13.19
CA ASN A 400 15.84 -29.24 -12.39
C ASN A 400 15.32 -29.24 -10.95
N ASP A 401 15.30 -28.07 -10.30
CA ASP A 401 14.80 -27.92 -8.94
C ASP A 401 13.30 -28.30 -8.83
N LEU A 402 12.49 -27.94 -9.83
CA LEU A 402 11.07 -28.30 -9.85
C LEU A 402 10.84 -29.79 -10.12
N ASP A 403 11.68 -30.44 -10.92
CA ASP A 403 11.63 -31.89 -11.12
C ASP A 403 11.94 -32.64 -9.81
N GLU A 404 12.94 -32.20 -9.06
CA GLU A 404 13.27 -32.78 -7.75
C GLU A 404 12.13 -32.60 -6.73
N LEU A 405 11.42 -31.48 -6.78
CA LEU A 405 10.38 -31.13 -5.80
C LEU A 405 8.99 -31.67 -6.15
N LEU A 406 8.62 -31.66 -7.43
CA LEU A 406 7.27 -31.97 -7.91
C LEU A 406 7.22 -33.25 -8.78
N GLY A 407 8.38 -33.86 -9.06
CA GLY A 407 8.53 -35.02 -9.94
C GLY A 407 8.75 -34.63 -11.40
N ASP A 408 9.35 -35.54 -12.17
CA ASP A 408 9.67 -35.34 -13.58
C ASP A 408 8.38 -35.03 -14.37
N GLY A 409 8.23 -33.76 -14.76
CA GLY A 409 7.03 -33.13 -15.31
C GLY A 409 6.51 -33.64 -16.66
N VAL A 410 6.23 -34.93 -16.78
CA VAL A 410 5.55 -35.51 -17.95
C VAL A 410 4.31 -36.25 -17.48
N TRP A 411 3.26 -35.49 -17.19
CA TRP A 411 1.91 -36.01 -17.09
C TRP A 411 1.07 -35.42 -18.23
N THR A 412 0.64 -36.28 -19.14
CA THR A 412 -0.39 -35.95 -20.13
C THR A 412 -1.73 -36.46 -19.63
N PHE A 413 -2.67 -35.56 -19.36
CA PHE A 413 -4.08 -35.95 -19.29
C PHE A 413 -4.50 -36.41 -20.70
N GLY A 414 -5.06 -37.62 -20.77
CA GLY A 414 -5.63 -38.20 -22.00
C GLY A 414 -6.99 -37.62 -22.34
#